data_AF-A0A927RQZ0-F1
#
_entry.id   AF-A0A927RQZ0-F1
#
_cell.length_a   1.000
_cell.length_b   1.000
_cell.length_c   1.000
_cell.angle_alpha   90.00
_cell.angle_beta   90.00
_cell.angle_gamma   90.00
#
_symmetry.space_group_name_H-M   'P 1'
#
loop_
_entity.id
_entity.type
_entity.pdbx_description
1 polymer ?
#
loop_
_entity_poly.entity_id
_entity_poly.type
_entity_poly.pdbx_seq_one_letter_code
_entity_poly.pdbx_strand_id
1 'polypeptide(L)' 'MNQKELKGIALILFGMLLCLGGGELNHTILHSFSDFPFAVLGVLIGILGLYVVFRKEKQGK' A
#
# COMPACT_ATOMS: atom_id res chain seq x y z
N MET A 1 -20.44 0.08 1.05
CA MET A 1 -19.09 0.53 0.63
C MET A 1 -19.05 0.63 -0.87
N ASN A 2 -18.63 1.77 -1.38
CA ASN A 2 -18.46 1.99 -2.82
C ASN A 2 -17.11 1.44 -3.29
N GLN A 3 -16.98 1.18 -4.60
CA GLN A 3 -15.77 0.60 -5.20
C GLN A 3 -14.49 1.39 -4.88
N LYS A 4 -14.61 2.71 -4.76
CA LYS A 4 -13.52 3.61 -4.34
C LYS A 4 -13.03 3.34 -2.92
N GLU A 5 -13.95 3.18 -1.98
CA GLU A 5 -13.64 2.89 -0.57
C GLU A 5 -13.01 1.50 -0.44
N LEU A 6 -13.56 0.51 -1.15
CA LEU A 6 -13.02 -0.85 -1.18
C LEU A 6 -11.59 -0.89 -1.74
N LYS A 7 -11.34 -0.21 -2.88
CA LYS A 7 -9.99 -0.07 -3.45
C LYS A 7 -9.02 0.62 -2.50
N GLY A 8 -9.47 1.68 -1.81
CA GLY A 8 -8.64 2.40 -0.85
C GLY A 8 -8.27 1.54 0.36
N ILE A 9 -9.24 0.81 0.92
CA ILE A 9 -8.99 -0.13 2.03
C ILE A 9 -8.09 -1.28 1.60
N ALA A 10 -8.27 -1.83 0.40
CA ALA A 10 -7.39 -2.86 -0.15
C ALA A 10 -5.93 -2.36 -0.25
N LEU A 11 -5.72 -1.11 -0.69
CA LEU A 11 -4.38 -0.50 -0.72
C LEU A 11 -3.78 -0.33 0.68
N ILE A 12 -4.59 0.07 1.67
CA ILE A 12 -4.14 0.21 3.06
C ILE A 12 -3.70 -1.14 3.63
N LEU A 13 -4.53 -2.18 3.45
CA LEU A 13 -4.22 -3.55 3.89
C LEU A 13 -2.98 -4.09 3.19
N PHE A 14 -2.85 -3.86 1.88
CA PHE A 14 -1.67 -4.26 1.11
C PHE A 14 -0.40 -3.53 1.59
N GLY A 15 -0.47 -2.22 1.85
CA GLY A 15 0.64 -1.46 2.41
C GLY A 15 1.10 -1.98 3.78
N MET A 16 0.15 -2.33 4.66
CA MET A 16 0.47 -2.97 5.96
C MET A 16 1.12 -4.34 5.78
N LEU A 17 0.63 -5.16 4.84
CA LEU A 17 1.23 -6.47 4.53
C LEU A 17 2.68 -6.32 4.03
N LEU A 18 2.97 -5.31 3.20
CA LEU A 18 4.34 -5.04 2.76
C LEU A 18 5.25 -4.61 3.91
N CYS A 19 4.75 -3.81 4.86
CA CYS A 19 5.51 -3.44 6.05
C CYS A 19 5.82 -4.66 6.93
N LEU A 20 4.83 -5.53 7.17
CA LEU A 20 4.96 -6.67 8.07
C LEU A 20 5.73 -7.83 7.44
N GLY A 21 5.51 -8.09 6.15
CA GLY A 21 6.12 -9.17 5.39
C GLY A 21 7.46 -8.80 4.73
N GLY A 22 7.92 -7.56 4.87
CA GLY A 22 9.11 -7.07 4.15
C GLY A 22 10.36 -7.92 4.34
N GLY A 23 10.62 -8.43 5.55
CA GLY A 23 11.75 -9.31 5.82
C GLY A 23 11.67 -10.64 5.07
N GLU A 24 10.51 -11.29 5.11
CA GLU A 24 10.25 -12.56 4.41
C GLU A 24 10.28 -12.39 2.89
N LEU A 25 9.72 -11.27 2.38
CA LEU A 25 9.76 -10.93 0.96
C LEU A 25 11.17 -10.70 0.47
N ASN A 26 11.99 -10.03 1.28
CA ASN A 26 13.38 -9.78 0.94
C ASN A 26 14.20 -11.08 0.93
N HIS A 27 13.95 -11.98 1.90
CA HIS A 27 14.58 -13.30 1.95
C HIS A 27 14.14 -14.23 0.80
N THR A 28 12.86 -14.19 0.41
CA THR A 28 12.30 -15.14 -0.57
C THR A 28 12.42 -14.66 -2.01
N ILE A 29 12.19 -13.37 -2.25
CA ILE A 29 12.07 -12.78 -3.61
C ILE A 29 13.32 -11.97 -3.99
N LEU A 30 13.96 -11.29 -3.04
CA LEU A 30 15.11 -10.42 -3.27
C LEU A 30 16.40 -10.95 -2.67
N HIS A 31 16.53 -12.27 -2.50
CA HIS A 31 17.70 -12.91 -1.89
C HIS A 31 19.06 -12.51 -2.50
N SER A 32 19.10 -12.03 -3.75
CA SER A 32 20.31 -11.55 -4.43
C SER A 32 20.45 -10.02 -4.51
N PHE A 33 19.47 -9.26 -4.04
CA PHE A 33 19.52 -7.81 -3.96
C PHE A 33 19.69 -7.37 -2.50
N SER A 34 20.45 -6.30 -2.28
CA SER A 34 20.60 -5.68 -0.94
C SER A 34 19.22 -5.40 -0.32
N ASP A 35 19.14 -5.42 1.02
CA ASP A 35 17.89 -5.27 1.75
C ASP A 35 17.00 -4.15 1.22
N PHE A 36 15.87 -4.55 0.62
CA PHE A 36 14.96 -3.61 0.00
C PHE A 36 14.01 -3.00 1.05
N PRO A 37 13.80 -1.68 1.06
CA PRO A 37 13.02 -1.01 2.09
C PRO A 37 11.51 -1.16 1.88
N PHE A 38 10.98 -2.38 1.98
CA PHE A 38 9.56 -2.69 1.82
C PHE A 38 8.65 -1.90 2.78
N ALA A 39 9.13 -1.60 3.99
CA ALA A 39 8.39 -0.77 4.94
C ALA A 39 8.13 0.65 4.41
N VAL A 40 9.12 1.26 3.75
CA VAL A 40 8.96 2.60 3.15
C VAL A 40 7.91 2.54 2.04
N LEU A 41 8.00 1.53 1.17
CA LEU A 41 7.02 1.31 0.10
C LEU A 41 5.62 1.02 0.64
N GLY A 42 5.50 0.21 1.69
CA GLY A 42 4.25 -0.10 2.36
C GLY A 42 3.58 1.14 2.95
N VAL A 43 4.35 2.03 3.59
CA VAL A 43 3.85 3.32 4.10
C VAL A 43 3.36 4.22 2.97
N LEU A 44 4.12 4.35 1.86
CA LEU A 44 3.71 5.15 0.71
C LEU A 44 2.40 4.64 0.09
N ILE A 45 2.28 3.32 -0.06
CA ILE A 45 1.07 2.68 -0.58
C ILE A 45 -0.11 2.86 0.39
N GLY A 46 0.12 2.77 1.70
CA GLY A 46 -0.90 3.04 2.72
C GLY A 46 -1.43 4.47 2.65
N ILE A 47 -0.54 5.47 2.49
CA ILE A 47 -0.92 6.88 2.30
C ILE A 47 -1.75 7.06 1.03
N LEU A 48 -1.37 6.41 -0.08
CA LEU A 48 -2.16 6.43 -1.32
C LEU A 48 -3.54 5.81 -1.12
N GLY A 49 -3.63 4.71 -0.37
CA GLY A 49 -4.91 4.08 -0.01
C GLY A 49 -5.81 5.03 0.78
N LEU A 50 -5.23 5.70 1.79
CA LEU A 50 -5.92 6.74 2.57
C LEU A 50 -6.40 7.88 1.67
N TYR A 51 -5.55 8.37 0.77
CA TYR A 51 -5.93 9.39 -0.20
C TYR A 51 -7.10 8.94 -1.07
N VAL A 52 -7.09 7.71 -1.58
CA VAL A 52 -8.19 7.16 -2.39
C VAL A 52 -9.48 7.06 -1.58
N VAL A 53 -9.44 6.65 -0.30
CA VAL A 53 -10.64 6.62 0.56
C VAL A 53 -11.18 8.04 0.76
N PHE A 54 -10.33 8.97 1.23
CA PHE A 54 -10.77 10.28 1.72
C PHE A 54 -10.91 11.37 0.65
N ARG A 55 -10.37 11.17 -0.55
CA ARG A 55 -10.49 12.16 -1.62
C ARG A 55 -11.95 12.32 -2.05
N LYS A 56 -12.52 13.51 -1.91
CA LYS A 56 -13.82 13.81 -2.49
C LYS A 56 -13.74 13.73 -4.01
N GLU A 57 -14.68 13.05 -4.67
CA GLU A 57 -14.83 13.23 -6.12
C GLU A 57 -15.12 14.70 -6.38
N LYS A 58 -14.31 15.33 -7.23
CA LYS A 58 -14.68 16.63 -7.77
C LYS A 58 -15.90 16.36 -8.64
N GLN A 59 -17.08 16.74 -8.16
CA GLN A 59 -18.25 16.92 -9.00
C GLN A 59 -17.86 17.95 -10.06
N GLY A 60 -17.50 17.47 -11.25
CA GLY A 60 -17.35 18.31 -12.42
C GLY A 60 -18.69 19.00 -12.64
N LYS A 61 -18.67 20.33 -12.55
CA LYS A 61 -19.71 21.15 -13.16
C LYS A 61 -19.61 21.06 -14.67
#